data_AF-A0AAE8N241-F1
#
_entry.id   AF-A0AAE8N241-F1
#
_cell.length_a   1.000
_cell.length_b   1.000
_cell.length_c   1.000
_cell.angle_alpha   90.00
_cell.angle_beta   90.00
_cell.angle_gamma   90.00
#
_symmetry.space_group_name_H-M   'P 1'
#
loop_
_entity.id
_entity.type
_entity.pdbx_description
1 polymer ?
#
loop_
_entity_poly.entity_id
_entity_poly.type
_entity_poly.pdbx_seq_one_letter_code
_entity_poly.pdbx_strand_id
1 'polypeptide(L)'
;MTNYSIRAEATRILEEVLLPDTHLGFPSSFTEAAKKVKFVGDDDKPFVLTPLKITESCASLTALVATAANVAAAERYGIGYQDVEVNTDVATLFLESVLLPTVGGKPFMVHPQLAKELAKMDIYQVGKPIRRYATNVYKTKDGR
;
A
#
# COMPACT_ATOMS: atom_id res chain seq x y z
N MET A 1 17.73 0.94 19.88
CA MET A 1 16.54 0.73 19.03
C MET A 1 17.04 0.59 17.61
N THR A 2 16.73 -0.51 16.93
CA THR A 2 17.05 -0.68 15.51
C THR A 2 16.37 0.45 14.72
N ASN A 3 17.13 1.10 13.84
CA ASN A 3 16.65 2.27 13.12
C ASN A 3 15.70 1.79 12.00
N TYR A 4 14.41 1.67 12.30
CA TYR A 4 13.40 1.18 11.35
C TYR A 4 13.38 2.02 10.07
N SER A 5 13.19 1.35 8.94
CA SER A 5 13.14 1.90 7.58
C SER A 5 11.96 1.26 6.84
N ILE A 6 11.08 2.10 6.30
CA ILE A 6 9.96 1.68 5.45
C ILE A 6 10.48 0.88 4.26
N ARG A 7 11.52 1.41 3.59
CA ARG A 7 12.07 0.81 2.37
C ARG A 7 12.71 -0.55 2.66
N ALA A 8 13.48 -0.66 3.73
CA ALA A 8 14.09 -1.94 4.13
C ALA A 8 13.01 -3.00 4.45
N GLU A 9 11.95 -2.61 5.15
CA GLU A 9 10.87 -3.53 5.47
C GLU A 9 10.01 -3.87 4.25
N ALA A 10 9.80 -2.95 3.31
CA ALA A 10 9.13 -3.23 2.03
C ALA A 10 9.95 -4.22 1.18
N THR A 11 11.28 -4.02 1.08
CA THR A 11 12.18 -4.99 0.44
C THR A 11 12.05 -6.37 1.10
N ARG A 12 12.08 -6.41 2.44
CA ARG A 12 11.95 -7.67 3.20
C ARG A 12 10.62 -8.38 2.92
N ILE A 13 9.51 -7.65 2.88
CA ILE A 13 8.18 -8.22 2.59
C ILE A 13 8.15 -8.77 1.15
N LEU A 14 8.67 -8.03 0.17
CA LEU A 14 8.73 -8.52 -1.21
C LEU A 14 9.59 -9.80 -1.31
N GLU A 15 10.83 -9.73 -0.83
CA GLU A 15 11.85 -10.77 -1.05
C GLU A 15 11.68 -12.00 -0.17
N GLU A 16 11.27 -11.83 1.10
CA GLU A 16 11.21 -12.92 2.07
C GLU A 16 9.80 -13.44 2.31
N VAL A 17 8.75 -12.69 1.93
CA VAL A 17 7.35 -13.09 2.17
C VAL A 17 6.62 -13.37 0.87
N LEU A 18 6.58 -12.40 -0.06
CA LEU A 18 5.73 -12.52 -1.26
C LEU A 18 6.34 -13.42 -2.33
N LEU A 19 7.59 -13.20 -2.72
CA LEU A 19 8.25 -14.00 -3.77
C LEU A 19 8.45 -15.48 -3.39
N PRO A 20 8.79 -15.83 -2.14
CA PRO A 20 8.95 -17.24 -1.75
C PRO A 20 7.64 -17.99 -1.46
N ASP A 21 6.49 -17.29 -1.44
CA ASP A 21 5.21 -17.94 -1.10
C ASP A 21 4.79 -18.93 -2.20
N THR A 22 4.96 -20.22 -1.89
CA THR A 22 4.60 -21.32 -2.79
C THR A 22 3.11 -21.37 -3.14
N HIS A 23 2.23 -20.80 -2.32
CA HIS A 23 0.80 -20.74 -2.63
C HIS A 23 0.48 -19.75 -3.76
N LEU A 24 1.34 -18.75 -3.98
CA LEU A 24 1.20 -17.80 -5.09
C LEU A 24 1.73 -18.36 -6.41
N GLY A 25 2.60 -19.37 -6.37
CA GLY A 25 3.02 -20.14 -7.54
C GLY A 25 3.81 -19.34 -8.58
N PHE A 26 4.58 -18.32 -8.15
CA PHE A 26 5.35 -17.50 -9.07
C PHE A 26 6.52 -18.28 -9.71
N PRO A 27 6.77 -18.10 -11.02
CA PRO A 27 7.95 -18.68 -11.67
C PRO A 27 9.23 -17.98 -11.18
N SER A 28 10.38 -18.66 -11.33
CA SER A 28 11.69 -18.10 -10.93
C SER A 28 12.06 -16.80 -11.64
N SER A 29 11.44 -16.51 -12.79
CA SER A 29 11.58 -15.23 -13.50
C SER A 29 11.16 -14.03 -12.64
N PHE A 30 10.21 -14.19 -11.69
CA PHE A 30 9.82 -13.12 -10.78
C PHE A 30 10.96 -12.72 -9.86
N THR A 31 11.71 -13.67 -9.31
CA THR A 31 12.85 -13.36 -8.43
C THR A 31 13.94 -12.58 -9.19
N GLU A 32 14.21 -12.93 -10.45
CA GLU A 32 15.17 -12.20 -11.28
C GLU A 32 14.66 -10.81 -11.69
N ALA A 33 13.38 -10.69 -12.03
CA ALA A 33 12.77 -9.40 -12.36
C ALA A 33 12.66 -8.48 -11.14
N ALA A 34 12.43 -9.02 -9.93
CA ALA A 34 12.30 -8.23 -8.71
C ALA A 34 13.60 -7.53 -8.31
N LYS A 35 14.77 -8.07 -8.67
CA LYS A 35 16.09 -7.42 -8.47
C LYS A 35 16.21 -6.06 -9.16
N LYS A 36 15.33 -5.79 -10.14
CA LYS A 36 15.25 -4.53 -10.87
C LYS A 36 14.36 -3.50 -10.19
N VAL A 37 13.66 -3.87 -9.12
CA VAL A 37 12.84 -2.95 -8.35
C VAL A 37 13.68 -2.26 -7.28
N LYS A 38 13.52 -0.94 -7.17
CA LYS A 38 14.11 -0.11 -6.14
C LYS A 38 13.01 0.68 -5.42
N PHE A 39 13.00 0.62 -4.10
CA PHE A 39 12.12 1.48 -3.30
C PHE A 39 12.74 2.87 -3.14
N VAL A 40 11.95 3.90 -3.42
CA VAL A 40 12.31 5.32 -3.29
C VAL A 40 11.24 6.06 -2.48
N GLY A 41 11.53 7.28 -2.02
CA GLY A 41 10.61 8.07 -1.18
C GLY A 41 11.39 9.14 -0.41
N ASP A 42 10.68 10.16 0.07
CA ASP A 42 11.28 11.32 0.76
C ASP A 42 11.77 10.95 2.16
N ASP A 43 10.88 10.45 3.03
CA ASP A 43 11.22 10.01 4.38
C ASP A 43 11.10 8.48 4.49
N ASP A 44 12.11 7.87 5.09
CA ASP A 44 12.14 6.42 5.33
C ASP A 44 11.51 6.03 6.67
N LYS A 45 10.94 7.01 7.38
CA LYS A 45 10.29 6.82 8.67
C LYS A 45 8.78 6.64 8.53
N PRO A 46 8.18 5.74 9.34
CA PRO A 46 6.73 5.63 9.44
C PRO A 46 6.10 6.98 9.77
N PHE A 47 5.16 7.40 8.93
CA PHE A 47 4.40 8.64 9.13
C PHE A 47 2.90 8.39 9.25
N VAL A 48 2.39 7.23 8.80
CA VAL A 48 0.99 6.87 8.99
C VAL A 48 0.79 6.31 10.40
N LEU A 49 -0.14 6.92 11.14
CA LEU A 49 -0.45 6.58 12.52
C LEU A 49 -1.35 5.34 12.59
N THR A 50 -0.78 4.17 12.28
CA THR A 50 -1.45 2.88 12.33
C THR A 50 -0.55 1.82 12.96
N PRO A 51 -1.09 0.82 13.69
CA PRO A 51 -0.30 -0.30 14.19
C PRO A 51 0.10 -1.29 13.07
N LEU A 52 -0.45 -1.13 11.86
CA LEU A 52 -0.22 -2.01 10.73
C LEU A 52 0.87 -1.43 9.81
N LYS A 53 1.67 -2.31 9.19
CA LYS A 53 2.70 -1.94 8.20
C LYS A 53 2.11 -1.63 6.83
N ILE A 54 1.15 -0.71 6.77
CA ILE A 54 0.34 -0.50 5.56
C ILE A 54 1.16 0.09 4.42
N THR A 55 2.07 1.03 4.71
CA THR A 55 2.93 1.65 3.70
C THR A 55 3.87 0.62 3.10
N GLU A 56 4.53 -0.17 3.95
CA GLU A 56 5.47 -1.21 3.55
C GLU A 56 4.76 -2.31 2.75
N SER A 57 3.59 -2.75 3.23
CA SER A 57 2.80 -3.78 2.55
C SER A 57 2.31 -3.29 1.19
N CYS A 58 1.79 -2.05 1.11
CA CYS A 58 1.31 -1.48 -0.15
C CYS A 58 2.44 -1.27 -1.15
N ALA A 59 3.59 -0.75 -0.70
CA ALA A 59 4.78 -0.61 -1.53
C ALA A 59 5.25 -1.98 -2.06
N SER A 60 5.29 -3.00 -1.21
CA SER A 60 5.70 -4.36 -1.61
C SER A 60 4.75 -4.99 -2.62
N LEU A 61 3.43 -4.83 -2.43
CA LEU A 61 2.44 -5.29 -3.40
C LEU A 61 2.54 -4.54 -4.72
N THR A 62 2.82 -3.23 -4.68
CA THR A 62 3.08 -2.43 -5.89
C THR A 62 4.34 -2.92 -6.61
N ALA A 63 5.40 -3.25 -5.87
CA ALA A 63 6.62 -3.85 -6.40
C ALA A 63 6.39 -5.23 -7.02
N LEU A 64 5.51 -6.05 -6.44
CA LEU A 64 5.10 -7.34 -7.00
C LEU A 64 4.37 -7.16 -8.34
N VAL A 65 3.47 -6.17 -8.43
CA VAL A 65 2.80 -5.82 -9.69
C VAL A 65 3.81 -5.34 -10.75
N ALA A 66 4.77 -4.49 -10.36
CA ALA A 66 5.85 -4.07 -11.24
C ALA A 66 6.72 -5.24 -11.72
N THR A 67 7.03 -6.19 -10.84
CA THR A 67 7.77 -7.42 -11.15
C THR A 67 7.01 -8.24 -12.19
N ALA A 68 5.70 -8.46 -11.98
CA ALA A 68 4.85 -9.17 -12.93
C ALA A 68 4.80 -8.47 -14.30
N ALA A 69 4.73 -7.14 -14.31
CA ALA A 69 4.77 -6.34 -15.54
C ALA A 69 6.10 -6.50 -16.29
N ASN A 70 7.23 -6.49 -15.59
CA ASN A 70 8.56 -6.76 -16.16
C ASN A 70 8.67 -8.16 -16.77
N VAL A 71 8.19 -9.19 -16.07
CA VAL A 71 8.17 -10.57 -16.59
C VAL A 71 7.29 -10.66 -17.84
N ALA A 72 6.09 -10.09 -17.79
CA ALA A 72 5.19 -10.07 -18.94
C ALA A 72 5.79 -9.30 -20.14
N ALA A 73 6.51 -8.20 -19.88
CA ALA A 73 7.18 -7.41 -20.91
C ALA A 73 8.26 -8.24 -21.64
N ALA A 74 9.07 -8.97 -20.86
CA ALA A 74 10.12 -9.84 -21.39
C ALA A 74 9.55 -11.03 -22.16
N GLU A 75 8.61 -11.76 -21.57
CA GLU A 75 8.08 -13.00 -22.16
C GLU A 75 7.22 -12.76 -23.39
N ARG A 76 6.42 -11.68 -23.40
CA ARG A 76 5.46 -11.43 -24.49
C ARG A 76 6.01 -10.53 -25.59
N TYR A 77 6.93 -9.63 -25.26
CA TYR A 77 7.38 -8.59 -26.18
C TYR A 77 8.90 -8.57 -26.39
N GLY A 78 9.66 -9.45 -25.73
CA GLY A 78 11.12 -9.49 -25.83
C GLY A 78 11.81 -8.25 -25.26
N ILE A 79 11.10 -7.45 -24.45
CA ILE A 79 11.65 -6.28 -23.78
C ILE A 79 12.33 -6.77 -22.50
N GLY A 80 13.66 -6.72 -22.45
CA GLY A 80 14.42 -7.14 -21.26
C GLY A 80 13.95 -6.42 -19.98
N TYR A 81 14.25 -7.01 -18.81
CA TYR A 81 13.82 -6.44 -17.54
C TYR A 81 14.31 -5.00 -17.34
N GLN A 82 13.37 -4.13 -17.02
CA GLN A 82 13.60 -2.69 -16.86
C GLN A 82 13.81 -2.35 -15.40
N ASP A 83 14.65 -1.37 -15.10
CA ASP A 83 14.76 -0.84 -13.74
C ASP A 83 13.44 -0.13 -13.38
N VAL A 84 12.87 -0.43 -12.21
CA VAL A 84 11.60 0.13 -11.74
C VAL A 84 11.80 0.79 -10.38
N GLU A 85 11.29 2.02 -10.25
CA GLU A 85 11.24 2.71 -8.96
C GLU A 85 9.83 2.66 -8.40
N VAL A 86 9.69 2.14 -7.17
CA VAL A 86 8.45 2.15 -6.40
C VAL A 86 8.56 3.21 -5.33
N ASN A 87 7.79 4.29 -5.47
CA ASN A 87 7.75 5.36 -4.49
C ASN A 87 6.81 4.99 -3.32
N THR A 88 7.36 4.94 -2.10
CA THR A 88 6.64 4.54 -0.88
C THR A 88 5.55 5.55 -0.46
N ASP A 89 5.76 6.83 -0.75
CA ASP A 89 4.80 7.90 -0.42
C ASP A 89 3.58 7.79 -1.34
N VAL A 90 3.82 7.57 -2.63
CA VAL A 90 2.75 7.34 -3.63
C VAL A 90 2.02 6.03 -3.34
N ALA A 91 2.73 4.96 -3.00
CA ALA A 91 2.11 3.70 -2.60
C ALA A 91 1.23 3.88 -1.35
N THR A 92 1.63 4.71 -0.40
CA THR A 92 0.79 5.06 0.75
C THR A 92 -0.48 5.79 0.32
N LEU A 93 -0.37 6.80 -0.56
CA LEU A 93 -1.53 7.53 -1.08
C LEU A 93 -2.50 6.65 -1.86
N PHE A 94 -2.02 5.58 -2.50
CA PHE A 94 -2.88 4.62 -3.17
C PHE A 94 -3.88 3.94 -2.20
N LEU A 95 -3.53 3.78 -0.91
CA LEU A 95 -4.47 3.26 0.09
C LEU A 95 -5.65 4.21 0.32
N GLU A 96 -5.40 5.51 0.28
CA GLU A 96 -6.43 6.55 0.39
C GLU A 96 -7.26 6.69 -0.89
N SER A 97 -6.84 6.06 -1.99
CA SER A 97 -7.56 6.11 -3.27
C SER A 97 -8.96 5.51 -3.19
N VAL A 98 -9.26 4.70 -2.16
CA VAL A 98 -10.61 4.21 -1.86
C VAL A 98 -11.63 5.34 -1.71
N LEU A 99 -11.18 6.57 -1.42
CA LEU A 99 -12.02 7.74 -1.28
C LEU A 99 -12.39 8.43 -2.61
N LEU A 100 -11.69 8.10 -3.69
CA LEU A 100 -11.80 8.76 -5.00
C LEU A 100 -12.93 8.26 -5.93
N PRO A 101 -13.45 7.02 -5.84
CA PRO A 101 -14.43 6.53 -6.80
C PRO A 101 -15.72 7.37 -6.85
N THR A 102 -16.25 7.48 -8.07
CA THR A 102 -17.57 8.05 -8.33
C THR A 102 -18.50 6.98 -8.89
N VAL A 103 -19.78 7.04 -8.52
CA VAL A 103 -20.84 6.14 -8.98
C VAL A 103 -21.99 6.99 -9.48
N GLY A 104 -22.35 6.85 -10.76
CA GLY A 104 -23.37 7.68 -11.40
C GLY A 104 -23.04 9.18 -11.38
N GLY A 105 -21.75 9.53 -11.52
CA GLY A 105 -21.27 10.93 -11.52
C GLY A 105 -21.22 11.59 -10.14
N LYS A 106 -21.45 10.85 -9.05
CA LYS A 106 -21.38 11.36 -7.67
C LYS A 106 -20.29 10.63 -6.88
N PRO A 107 -19.54 11.31 -5.98
CA PRO A 107 -18.63 10.63 -5.07
C PRO A 107 -19.34 9.50 -4.30
N PHE A 108 -18.70 8.35 -4.14
CA PHE A 108 -19.35 7.17 -3.55
C PHE A 108 -19.89 7.44 -2.13
N MET A 109 -19.22 8.29 -1.35
CA MET A 109 -19.63 8.68 0.01
C MET A 109 -21.00 9.38 0.08
N VAL A 110 -21.40 10.06 -1.00
CA VAL A 110 -22.70 10.79 -1.06
C VAL A 110 -23.75 10.02 -1.86
N HIS A 111 -23.43 8.84 -2.38
CA HIS A 111 -24.38 8.02 -3.11
C HIS A 111 -25.36 7.36 -2.12
N PRO A 112 -26.68 7.62 -2.20
CA PRO A 112 -27.64 7.24 -1.15
C PRO A 112 -27.62 5.74 -0.82
N GLN A 113 -27.52 4.89 -1.85
CA GLN A 113 -27.48 3.45 -1.65
C GLN A 113 -26.18 2.97 -1.02
N LEU A 114 -25.04 3.56 -1.39
CA LEU A 114 -23.75 3.17 -0.82
C LEU A 114 -23.63 3.67 0.62
N ALA A 115 -24.09 4.90 0.89
CA ALA A 115 -24.16 5.43 2.25
C ALA A 115 -24.99 4.53 3.17
N LYS A 116 -26.12 3.99 2.68
CA LYS A 116 -26.94 3.04 3.44
C LYS A 116 -26.20 1.73 3.75
N GLU A 117 -25.42 1.21 2.80
CA GLU A 117 -24.63 -0.01 3.03
C GLU A 117 -23.43 0.24 3.96
N LEU A 118 -22.71 1.35 3.77
CA LEU A 118 -21.61 1.76 4.64
C LEU A 118 -22.08 1.98 6.09
N ALA A 119 -23.28 2.52 6.28
CA ALA A 119 -23.86 2.70 7.61
C ALA A 119 -24.09 1.38 8.37
N LYS A 120 -24.25 0.24 7.67
CA LYS A 120 -24.33 -1.08 8.30
C LYS A 120 -22.97 -1.53 8.86
N MET A 121 -21.88 -1.07 8.25
CA MET A 121 -20.50 -1.39 8.66
C MET A 121 -19.97 -0.46 9.75
N ASP A 122 -20.59 0.71 9.94
CA ASP A 122 -20.24 1.67 11.00
C ASP A 122 -20.80 1.26 12.38
N ILE A 123 -20.43 0.06 12.83
CA ILE A 123 -20.85 -0.54 14.12
C ILE A 123 -20.52 0.40 15.29
N TYR A 124 -19.41 1.14 15.15
CA TYR A 124 -18.91 2.07 16.16
C TYR A 124 -19.24 3.53 15.85
N GLN A 125 -20.23 3.83 15.00
CA GLN A 125 -20.80 5.18 14.76
C GLN A 125 -19.72 6.27 14.72
N VAL A 126 -18.69 6.09 13.90
CA VAL A 126 -17.49 6.93 13.82
C VAL A 126 -17.84 8.40 13.52
N GLY A 127 -18.99 8.64 12.87
CA GLY A 127 -19.51 9.97 12.60
C GLY A 127 -19.97 10.77 13.82
N LYS A 128 -20.15 10.16 15.00
CA LYS A 128 -20.53 10.89 16.23
C LYS A 128 -19.44 11.90 16.63
N PRO A 129 -19.79 13.15 16.98
CA PRO A 129 -18.81 14.19 17.32
C PRO A 129 -17.76 13.74 18.34
N ILE A 130 -18.18 13.10 19.43
CA ILE A 130 -17.27 12.61 20.47
C ILE A 130 -16.25 11.58 19.95
N ARG A 131 -16.63 10.74 18.98
CA ARG A 131 -15.75 9.70 18.40
C ARG A 131 -14.83 10.30 17.35
N ARG A 132 -15.37 11.17 16.49
CA ARG A 132 -14.60 11.88 15.47
C ARG A 132 -13.53 12.80 16.05
N TYR A 133 -13.82 13.48 17.16
CA TYR A 133 -12.86 14.37 17.81
C TYR A 133 -11.89 13.65 18.76
N ALA A 134 -12.20 12.42 19.16
CA ALA A 134 -11.32 11.62 20.02
C ALA A 134 -10.09 11.04 19.31
N THR A 135 -9.97 11.16 17.98
CA THR A 135 -8.84 10.55 17.23
C THR A 135 -7.53 11.33 17.34
N ASN A 136 -7.56 12.59 17.80
CA ASN A 136 -6.41 13.51 17.79
C ASN A 136 -6.07 14.11 19.17
N VAL A 137 -6.61 13.54 20.27
CA VAL A 137 -6.48 14.16 21.62
C VAL A 137 -5.20 13.77 22.35
N TYR A 138 -4.47 12.78 21.86
CA TYR A 138 -3.27 12.26 22.51
C TYR A 138 -2.02 12.67 21.74
N LYS A 139 -1.09 13.30 22.45
CA LYS A 139 0.23 13.67 21.94
C LYS A 139 0.98 12.41 21.53
N THR A 140 1.57 12.39 20.34
CA THR A 140 2.36 11.23 19.91
C THR A 140 3.62 11.10 20.77
N LYS A 141 4.22 9.91 20.79
CA LYS A 141 5.41 9.60 21.62
C LYS A 141 6.61 10.52 21.32
N ASP A 142 6.71 11.03 20.09
CA ASP A 142 7.71 11.99 19.63
C ASP A 142 7.32 13.46 19.84
N GLY A 143 6.20 13.72 20.53
CA GLY A 143 5.77 15.06 20.93
C GLY A 143 5.02 15.85 19.86
N ARG A 144 4.60 15.19 18.78
CA ARG A 144 3.77 15.75 17.70
C ARG A 144 2.28 15.57 17.97
#